data_AF-A0A2N0WS23-F1
#
_entry.id   AF-A0A2N0WS23-F1
#
_cell.length_a   1.000
_cell.length_b   1.000
_cell.length_c   1.000
_cell.angle_alpha   90.00
_cell.angle_beta   90.00
_cell.angle_gamma   90.00
#
_symmetry.space_group_name_H-M   'P 1'
#
loop_
_entity.id
_entity.type
_entity.pdbx_description
1 polymer ?
#
loop_
_entity_poly.entity_id
_entity_poly.type
_entity_poly.pdbx_seq_one_letter_code
_entity_poly.pdbx_strand_id
1 'polypeptide(L)'
;MPWRKKTMVKTNSTCLYKFWLTITLLFTFSVAEPVQSANFIPTESEYYPFLVNGWDPKRKTVLVFKDPYCPYCINAISDIEKLTKFNVFVFWAPILGERSKQRVDDIFQCRSPVNKKIFDAMMVRKSPNCDRPINHKLKALNQRVVDNYNIFAVPSIFISGKQVSLAQLMKESNKRPAVNGVQVNWKRFKLMQQHANHEAKTLALLIPNNHPQVPAQVVDSYKPEFVFLANKVIEQRPRFLKCKSDNLLCLSYQLNKYKAKYQEFTLLFGTSIKPERLMVIDRNGKVSYP
;
A
#
# COMPACT_ATOMS: atom_id res chain seq x y z
N MET A 1 25.16 -64.70 4.84
CA MET A 1 25.65 -65.21 6.14
C MET A 1 25.35 -64.18 7.24
N PRO A 2 25.11 -64.60 8.49
CA PRO A 2 23.81 -64.40 9.13
C PRO A 2 23.82 -63.48 10.37
N TRP A 3 22.63 -62.94 10.65
CA TRP A 3 21.99 -62.79 11.96
C TRP A 3 22.85 -62.96 13.22
N ARG A 4 22.85 -61.95 14.09
CA ARG A 4 22.85 -62.17 15.55
C ARG A 4 21.81 -61.29 16.24
N LYS A 5 20.77 -61.99 16.72
CA LYS A 5 19.90 -61.61 17.84
C LYS A 5 20.67 -61.77 19.17
N LYS A 6 20.04 -61.22 20.23
CA LYS A 6 20.16 -61.48 21.69
C LYS A 6 20.75 -60.26 22.42
N THR A 7 20.21 -59.77 23.55
CA THR A 7 19.23 -60.33 24.50
C THR A 7 18.75 -59.20 25.42
N MET A 8 17.49 -59.28 25.86
CA MET A 8 16.98 -58.54 27.01
C MET A 8 17.65 -59.00 28.30
N VAL A 9 17.94 -58.06 29.20
CA VAL A 9 18.12 -58.33 30.63
C VAL A 9 17.14 -57.44 31.39
N LYS A 10 16.19 -58.08 32.08
CA LYS A 10 15.35 -57.49 33.13
C LYS A 10 16.11 -57.59 34.44
N THR A 11 16.22 -56.50 35.17
CA THR A 11 16.49 -56.51 36.61
C THR A 11 15.55 -55.53 37.29
N ASN A 12 14.60 -56.08 38.04
CA ASN A 12 13.90 -55.41 39.12
C ASN A 12 14.93 -55.10 40.22
N SER A 13 14.80 -53.95 40.88
CA SER A 13 14.93 -53.84 42.34
C SER A 13 14.57 -52.44 42.84
N THR A 14 13.60 -52.45 43.74
CA THR A 14 13.20 -51.47 44.76
C THR A 14 14.37 -50.68 45.37
N CYS A 15 14.20 -49.37 45.63
CA CYS A 15 14.37 -48.79 46.96
C CYS A 15 14.22 -47.25 47.01
N LEU A 16 13.57 -46.81 48.09
CA LEU A 16 13.81 -45.54 48.79
C LEU A 16 13.33 -44.24 48.13
N TYR A 17 12.05 -43.95 48.38
CA TYR A 17 11.55 -42.58 48.54
C TYR A 17 12.35 -41.87 49.65
N LYS A 18 13.32 -41.02 49.27
CA LYS A 18 13.86 -39.98 50.14
C LYS A 18 13.26 -38.64 49.71
N PHE A 19 12.40 -38.13 50.58
CA PHE A 19 11.90 -36.76 50.60
C PHE A 19 13.07 -35.78 50.51
N TRP A 20 13.31 -35.22 49.32
CA TRP A 20 14.16 -34.04 49.15
C TRP A 20 13.25 -32.82 49.03
N LEU A 21 13.26 -32.02 50.07
CA LEU A 21 12.63 -30.71 50.14
C LEU A 21 13.41 -29.77 49.20
N THR A 22 13.08 -29.76 47.91
CA THR A 22 13.61 -28.79 46.95
C THR A 22 13.02 -27.42 47.26
N ILE A 23 13.84 -26.56 47.87
CA ILE A 23 13.61 -25.11 47.93
C ILE A 23 13.67 -24.61 46.49
N THR A 24 12.51 -24.43 45.88
CA THR A 24 12.36 -23.79 44.57
C THR A 24 12.63 -22.30 44.74
N LEU A 25 13.89 -21.92 44.62
CA LEU A 25 14.32 -20.53 44.55
C LEU A 25 13.78 -19.94 43.24
N LEU A 26 12.63 -19.27 43.31
CA LEU A 26 12.04 -18.51 42.21
C LEU A 26 12.97 -17.31 41.90
N PHE A 27 14.01 -17.55 41.10
CA PHE A 27 14.71 -16.47 40.41
C PHE A 27 13.75 -15.88 39.39
N THR A 28 13.06 -14.82 39.77
CA THR A 28 12.39 -13.92 38.83
C THR A 28 13.49 -13.22 38.05
N PHE A 29 13.93 -13.82 36.94
CA PHE A 29 14.66 -13.10 35.92
C PHE A 29 13.69 -12.06 35.35
N SER A 30 13.77 -10.83 35.85
CA SER A 30 13.26 -9.67 35.14
C SER A 30 14.04 -9.56 33.83
N VAL A 31 13.52 -10.22 32.79
CA VAL A 31 13.95 -9.96 31.42
C VAL A 31 13.50 -8.53 31.15
N ALA A 32 14.41 -7.57 31.34
CA ALA A 32 14.20 -6.23 30.86
C ALA A 32 14.01 -6.34 29.34
N GLU A 33 12.78 -6.10 28.87
CA GLU A 33 12.53 -6.00 27.44
C GLU A 33 13.49 -4.93 26.89
N PRO A 34 14.25 -5.23 25.83
CA PRO A 34 15.09 -4.23 25.23
C PRO A 34 14.17 -3.09 24.80
N VAL A 35 14.35 -1.93 25.43
CA VAL A 35 13.68 -0.69 25.03
C VAL A 35 14.07 -0.47 23.57
N GLN A 36 13.15 -0.80 22.68
CA GLN A 36 13.35 -0.71 21.24
C GLN A 36 13.45 0.78 20.93
N SER A 37 14.68 1.31 20.94
CA SER A 37 14.94 2.72 20.65
C SER A 37 14.29 3.02 19.31
N ALA A 38 13.36 3.98 19.27
CA ALA A 38 12.71 4.39 18.04
C ALA A 38 13.80 4.69 16.99
N ASN A 39 13.77 3.98 15.86
CA ASN A 39 14.75 4.15 14.79
C ASN A 39 14.82 5.63 14.38
N PHE A 40 16.04 6.14 14.18
CA PHE A 40 16.29 7.54 13.85
C PHE A 40 15.52 7.94 12.57
N ILE A 41 14.82 9.06 12.60
CA ILE A 41 14.14 9.60 11.41
C ILE A 41 14.89 10.85 10.94
N PRO A 42 15.52 10.82 9.75
CA PRO A 42 16.17 11.98 9.14
C PRO A 42 15.25 13.20 9.04
N THR A 43 15.80 14.37 9.35
CA THR A 43 15.13 15.67 9.19
C THR A 43 15.55 16.34 7.89
N GLU A 44 14.70 17.21 7.35
CA GLU A 44 14.99 17.96 6.12
C GLU A 44 16.27 18.81 6.24
N SER A 45 16.42 19.57 7.34
CA SER A 45 17.49 20.57 7.47
C SER A 45 18.90 19.99 7.36
N GLU A 46 19.12 18.76 7.85
CA GLU A 46 20.42 18.08 7.82
C GLU A 46 20.54 17.12 6.61
N TYR A 47 19.45 16.48 6.19
CA TYR A 47 19.48 15.39 5.19
C TYR A 47 18.89 15.77 3.83
N TYR A 48 18.58 17.04 3.57
CA TYR A 48 18.09 17.51 2.27
C TYR A 48 18.87 16.95 1.05
N PRO A 49 20.21 16.83 1.06
CA PRO A 49 20.96 16.28 -0.07
C PRO A 49 20.64 14.81 -0.41
N PHE A 50 19.98 14.08 0.49
CA PHE A 50 19.58 12.68 0.28
C PHE A 50 18.14 12.54 -0.24
N LEU A 51 17.40 13.65 -0.38
CA LEU A 51 16.05 13.63 -0.89
C LEU A 51 16.04 13.41 -2.42
N VAL A 52 15.21 12.46 -2.86
CA VAL A 52 14.95 12.22 -4.29
C VAL A 52 14.08 13.33 -4.89
N ASN A 53 13.07 13.75 -4.13
CA ASN A 53 12.10 14.77 -4.49
C ASN A 53 12.10 15.86 -3.41
N GLY A 54 11.62 17.06 -3.72
CA GLY A 54 11.51 18.14 -2.74
C GLY A 54 10.73 17.72 -1.48
N TRP A 55 11.08 18.35 -0.36
CA TRP A 55 10.43 18.13 0.93
C TRP A 55 9.02 18.72 0.98
N ASP A 56 8.12 18.02 1.67
CA ASP A 56 6.78 18.48 1.99
C ASP A 56 6.39 17.98 3.40
N PRO A 57 6.13 18.86 4.38
CA PRO A 57 5.84 18.46 5.75
C PRO A 57 4.53 17.64 5.87
N LYS A 58 3.67 17.62 4.86
CA LYS A 58 2.43 16.82 4.84
C LYS A 58 2.66 15.38 4.37
N ARG A 59 3.83 15.07 3.80
CA ARG A 59 4.16 13.74 3.28
C ARG A 59 4.84 12.89 4.34
N LYS A 60 4.62 11.58 4.28
CA LYS A 60 5.33 10.62 5.13
C LYS A 60 6.78 10.49 4.66
N THR A 61 7.69 10.33 5.62
CA THR A 61 9.09 10.04 5.35
C THR A 61 9.28 8.57 5.00
N VAL A 62 9.98 8.32 3.90
CA VAL A 62 10.41 7.00 3.44
C VAL A 62 11.92 7.01 3.36
N LEU A 63 12.56 6.01 3.97
CA LEU A 63 13.99 5.78 3.82
C LEU A 63 14.21 4.60 2.90
N VAL A 64 15.12 4.75 1.94
CA VAL A 64 15.48 3.72 0.98
C VAL A 64 16.99 3.51 1.03
N PHE A 65 17.39 2.30 1.38
CA PHE A 65 18.80 1.89 1.43
C PHE A 65 19.14 1.09 0.18
N LYS A 66 20.22 1.48 -0.51
CA LYS A 66 20.63 0.88 -1.79
C LYS A 66 22.13 0.60 -1.80
N ASP A 67 22.51 -0.47 -2.49
CA ASP A 67 23.89 -0.69 -2.92
C ASP A 67 24.00 -0.38 -4.42
N PRO A 68 25.07 0.29 -4.90
CA PRO A 68 25.22 0.64 -6.30
C PRO A 68 25.40 -0.55 -7.27
N TYR A 69 25.84 -1.71 -6.78
CA TYR A 69 26.00 -2.93 -7.61
C TYR A 69 24.83 -3.91 -7.51
N CYS A 70 23.89 -3.66 -6.59
CA CYS A 70 22.73 -4.51 -6.37
C CYS A 70 21.76 -4.43 -7.57
N PRO A 71 21.52 -5.53 -8.33
CA PRO A 71 20.65 -5.51 -9.50
C PRO A 71 19.20 -5.13 -9.17
N TYR A 72 18.67 -5.63 -8.04
CA TYR A 72 17.33 -5.27 -7.56
C TYR A 72 17.22 -3.79 -7.21
N CYS A 73 18.30 -3.21 -6.68
CA CYS A 73 18.37 -1.80 -6.34
C CYS A 73 18.34 -0.96 -7.61
N ILE A 74 19.07 -1.35 -8.65
CA ILE A 74 19.04 -0.68 -9.96
C ILE A 74 17.64 -0.71 -10.55
N ASN A 75 17.00 -1.88 -10.59
CA ASN A 75 15.64 -2.03 -11.13
C ASN A 75 14.60 -1.19 -10.38
N ALA A 76 14.78 -1.02 -9.07
CA ALA A 76 13.88 -0.23 -8.22
C ALA A 76 14.00 1.30 -8.41
N ILE A 77 15.01 1.82 -9.12
CA ILE A 77 15.23 3.28 -9.28
C ILE A 77 13.99 3.96 -9.88
N SER A 78 13.48 3.43 -11.00
CA SER A 78 12.33 4.05 -11.70
C SER A 78 11.06 4.09 -10.84
N ASP A 79 10.88 3.11 -9.95
CA ASP A 79 9.73 3.09 -9.05
C ASP A 79 9.91 4.02 -7.87
N ILE A 80 11.14 4.18 -7.36
CA ILE A 80 11.47 5.14 -6.31
C ILE A 80 11.18 6.58 -6.77
N GLU A 81 11.53 6.93 -8.01
CA GLU A 81 11.25 8.25 -8.57
C GLU A 81 9.74 8.54 -8.67
N LYS A 82 8.89 7.50 -8.82
CA LYS A 82 7.42 7.63 -8.88
C LYS A 82 6.77 7.84 -7.51
N LEU A 83 7.50 7.77 -6.40
CA LEU A 83 6.99 7.93 -5.03
C LEU A 83 6.81 9.41 -4.64
N THR A 84 6.17 10.20 -5.50
CA THR A 84 6.01 11.66 -5.32
C THR A 84 5.14 12.05 -4.13
N LYS A 85 4.37 11.11 -3.57
CA LYS A 85 3.54 11.33 -2.36
C LYS A 85 4.30 11.15 -1.03
N PHE A 86 5.61 10.89 -1.09
CA PHE A 86 6.46 10.67 0.06
C PHE A 86 7.67 11.61 0.05
N ASN A 87 8.23 11.88 1.23
CA ASN A 87 9.57 12.46 1.36
C ASN A 87 10.57 11.31 1.33
N VAL A 88 11.11 11.03 0.14
CA VAL A 88 11.96 9.86 -0.08
C VAL A 88 13.42 10.23 0.09
N PHE A 89 14.04 9.73 1.15
CA PHE A 89 15.48 9.79 1.35
C PHE A 89 16.13 8.52 0.83
N VAL A 90 17.21 8.66 0.07
CA VAL A 90 18.01 7.54 -0.42
C VAL A 90 19.38 7.57 0.26
N PHE A 91 19.74 6.46 0.90
CA PHE A 91 21.03 6.23 1.52
C PHE A 91 21.76 5.08 0.83
N TRP A 92 23.07 5.19 0.74
CA TRP A 92 23.94 4.22 0.10
C TRP A 92 24.54 3.28 1.15
N ALA A 93 24.14 2.01 1.12
CA ALA A 93 24.61 0.95 1.99
C ALA A 93 25.49 -0.03 1.17
N PRO A 94 26.83 0.15 1.15
CA PRO A 94 27.74 -0.63 0.31
C PRO A 94 28.02 -2.02 0.91
N ILE A 95 26.99 -2.86 1.02
CA ILE A 95 27.05 -4.18 1.66
C ILE A 95 27.58 -5.29 0.74
N LEU A 96 27.73 -5.02 -0.57
CA LEU A 96 28.19 -6.01 -1.56
C LEU A 96 29.72 -5.99 -1.79
N GLY A 97 30.49 -5.45 -0.85
CA GLY A 97 31.96 -5.53 -0.82
C GLY A 97 32.68 -4.27 -1.29
N GLU A 98 34.00 -4.39 -1.50
CA GLU A 98 34.88 -3.23 -1.73
C GLU A 98 34.53 -2.41 -2.97
N ARG A 99 34.08 -3.06 -4.04
CA ARG A 99 33.63 -2.35 -5.25
C ARG A 99 32.47 -1.42 -4.93
N SER A 100 31.50 -1.86 -4.13
CA SER A 100 30.38 -1.02 -3.69
C SER A 100 30.85 0.15 -2.85
N LYS A 101 31.79 -0.07 -1.92
CA LYS A 101 32.37 1.00 -1.11
C LYS A 101 33.05 2.06 -1.97
N GLN A 102 33.88 1.65 -2.92
CA GLN A 102 34.54 2.55 -3.86
C GLN A 102 33.53 3.34 -4.71
N ARG A 103 32.47 2.67 -5.20
CA ARG A 103 31.44 3.35 -5.98
C ARG A 103 30.63 4.36 -5.15
N VAL A 104 30.39 4.06 -3.87
CA VAL A 104 29.79 5.01 -2.94
C VAL A 104 30.71 6.21 -2.70
N ASP A 105 32.02 6.00 -2.66
CA ASP A 105 32.99 7.10 -2.58
C ASP A 105 32.96 8.00 -3.81
N ASP A 106 32.89 7.43 -5.03
CA ASP A 106 32.68 8.19 -6.27
C ASP A 106 31.38 9.01 -6.21
N ILE A 107 30.29 8.45 -5.66
CA ILE A 107 29.02 9.17 -5.49
C ILE A 107 29.18 10.38 -4.55
N PHE A 108 29.95 10.25 -3.48
CA PHE A 108 30.19 11.36 -2.54
C PHE A 108 31.19 12.41 -3.05
N GLN A 109 31.80 12.21 -4.22
CA GLN A 109 32.49 13.28 -4.96
C GLN A 109 31.49 14.19 -5.70
N CYS A 110 30.24 13.78 -5.86
CA CYS A 110 29.22 14.59 -6.51
C CYS A 110 28.65 15.67 -5.57
N ARG A 111 28.12 16.77 -6.14
CA ARG A 111 27.48 17.86 -5.36
C ARG A 111 26.32 17.37 -4.48
N SER A 112 25.57 16.40 -4.97
CA SER A 112 24.49 15.74 -4.25
C SER A 112 24.61 14.23 -4.46
N PRO A 113 24.48 13.40 -3.41
CA PRO A 113 24.55 11.93 -3.50
C PRO A 113 23.29 11.32 -4.11
N VAL A 114 22.22 12.10 -4.26
CA VAL A 114 20.94 11.68 -4.82
C VAL A 114 20.51 12.70 -5.86
N ASN A 115 20.61 12.31 -7.14
CA ASN A 115 20.11 13.08 -8.27
C ASN A 115 19.99 12.18 -9.50
N LYS A 116 19.31 12.68 -10.54
CA LYS A 116 19.09 11.95 -11.78
C LYS A 116 20.38 11.45 -12.44
N LYS A 117 21.47 12.24 -12.47
CA LYS A 117 22.74 11.82 -13.10
C LYS A 117 23.36 10.62 -12.39
N ILE A 118 23.28 10.56 -11.06
CA ILE A 118 23.76 9.41 -10.29
C ILE A 118 22.90 8.18 -10.59
N PHE A 119 21.58 8.33 -10.58
CA PHE A 119 20.67 7.23 -10.92
C PHE A 119 20.88 6.72 -12.34
N ASP A 120 21.01 7.61 -13.32
CA ASP A 120 21.33 7.27 -14.71
C ASP A 120 22.64 6.48 -14.80
N ALA A 121 23.70 6.94 -14.10
CA ALA A 121 24.99 6.24 -14.05
C ALA A 121 24.85 4.83 -13.46
N MET A 122 24.06 4.67 -12.38
CA MET A 122 23.84 3.37 -11.75
C MET A 122 23.06 2.42 -12.66
N MET A 123 22.06 2.93 -13.39
CA MET A 123 21.29 2.14 -14.35
C MET A 123 22.16 1.56 -15.46
N VAL A 124 23.17 2.30 -15.92
CA VAL A 124 24.16 1.81 -16.90
C VAL A 124 25.41 1.20 -16.26
N ARG A 125 25.40 0.96 -14.94
CA ARG A 125 26.48 0.36 -14.14
C ARG A 125 27.83 1.10 -14.18
N LYS A 126 27.84 2.38 -14.51
CA LYS A 126 29.04 3.24 -14.57
C LYS A 126 29.18 4.11 -13.32
N SER A 127 30.42 4.52 -13.00
CA SER A 127 30.63 5.55 -11.98
C SER A 127 30.04 6.89 -12.46
N PRO A 128 29.45 7.69 -11.57
CA PRO A 128 29.06 9.04 -11.93
C PRO A 128 30.32 9.87 -12.21
N ASN A 129 30.29 10.72 -13.24
CA ASN A 129 31.41 11.60 -13.53
C ASN A 129 31.35 12.84 -12.61
N CYS A 130 32.17 12.85 -11.57
CA CYS A 130 32.18 13.87 -10.53
C CYS A 130 33.62 14.28 -10.21
N ASP A 131 34.00 15.50 -10.58
CA ASP A 131 35.39 15.98 -10.48
C ASP A 131 35.68 16.77 -9.19
N ARG A 132 35.20 16.29 -8.03
CA ARG A 132 35.42 16.98 -6.75
C ARG A 132 36.00 16.05 -5.69
N PRO A 133 36.70 16.59 -4.68
CA PRO A 133 37.07 15.80 -3.51
C PRO A 133 35.84 15.17 -2.83
N ILE A 134 36.03 14.04 -2.17
CA ILE A 134 34.97 13.36 -1.42
C ILE A 134 34.38 14.31 -0.36
N ASN A 135 33.07 14.45 -0.35
CA ASN A 135 32.36 15.18 0.69
C ASN A 135 32.24 14.32 1.96
N HIS A 136 33.26 14.39 2.81
CA HIS A 136 33.31 13.63 4.07
C HIS A 136 32.13 13.89 5.00
N LYS A 137 31.58 15.12 5.02
CA LYS A 137 30.39 15.44 5.82
C LYS A 137 29.17 14.64 5.37
N LEU A 138 28.87 14.64 4.07
CA LEU A 138 27.74 13.86 3.54
C LEU A 138 27.98 12.36 3.68
N LYS A 139 29.21 11.88 3.45
CA LYS A 139 29.56 10.47 3.66
C LYS A 139 29.32 10.05 5.12
N ALA A 140 29.71 10.87 6.09
CA ALA A 140 29.46 10.61 7.51
C ALA A 140 27.97 10.63 7.87
N LEU A 141 27.18 11.57 7.32
CA LEU A 141 25.72 11.60 7.50
C LEU A 141 25.05 10.33 6.96
N ASN A 142 25.47 9.88 5.77
CA ASN A 142 24.99 8.63 5.20
C ASN A 142 25.31 7.44 6.10
N GLN A 143 26.56 7.32 6.53
CA GLN A 143 27.02 6.22 7.37
C GLN A 143 26.24 6.16 8.69
N ARG A 144 26.02 7.30 9.34
CA ARG A 144 25.22 7.38 10.58
C ARG A 144 23.83 6.75 10.42
N VAL A 145 23.15 7.02 9.31
CA VAL A 145 21.79 6.48 9.07
C VAL A 145 21.85 4.99 8.71
N VAL A 146 22.82 4.58 7.88
CA VAL A 146 23.02 3.16 7.54
C VAL A 146 23.30 2.32 8.79
N ASP A 147 24.17 2.81 9.68
CA ASP A 147 24.51 2.13 10.93
C ASP A 147 23.32 2.06 11.89
N ASN A 148 22.54 3.15 12.02
CA ASN A 148 21.38 3.16 12.90
C ASN A 148 20.33 2.10 12.54
N TYR A 149 20.18 1.80 11.24
CA TYR A 149 19.20 0.82 10.76
C TYR A 149 19.76 -0.60 10.62
N ASN A 150 21.05 -0.82 10.89
CA ASN A 150 21.72 -2.13 10.78
C ASN A 150 21.43 -2.84 9.45
N ILE A 151 21.65 -2.15 8.32
CA ILE A 151 21.26 -2.66 6.99
C ILE A 151 22.12 -3.87 6.58
N PHE A 152 21.49 -5.04 6.51
CA PHE A 152 22.12 -6.30 6.03
C PHE A 152 21.61 -6.78 4.67
N ALA A 153 20.59 -6.12 4.11
CA ALA A 153 20.02 -6.45 2.81
C ALA A 153 19.61 -5.18 2.05
N VAL A 154 19.70 -5.21 0.72
CA VAL A 154 19.26 -4.11 -0.15
C VAL A 154 18.49 -4.62 -1.38
N PRO A 155 17.54 -3.84 -1.94
CA PRO A 155 17.06 -2.58 -1.40
C PRO A 155 16.23 -2.83 -0.12
N SER A 156 16.44 -1.99 0.89
CA SER A 156 15.62 -2.00 2.11
C SER A 156 14.86 -0.69 2.23
N ILE A 157 13.58 -0.76 2.56
CA ILE A 157 12.68 0.40 2.57
C ILE A 157 11.99 0.48 3.92
N PHE A 158 11.98 1.67 4.52
CA PHE A 158 11.37 1.91 5.82
C PHE A 158 10.40 3.09 5.76
N ILE A 159 9.26 2.95 6.43
CA ILE A 159 8.31 4.03 6.71
C ILE A 159 8.20 4.14 8.23
N SER A 160 8.51 5.31 8.79
CA SER A 160 8.42 5.55 10.25
C SER A 160 9.14 4.47 11.07
N GLY A 161 10.34 4.07 10.63
CA GLY A 161 11.15 3.04 11.30
C GLY A 161 10.74 1.59 11.05
N LYS A 162 9.61 1.33 10.37
CA LYS A 162 9.15 -0.03 10.02
C LYS A 162 9.53 -0.41 8.59
N GLN A 163 10.14 -1.59 8.43
CA GLN A 163 10.47 -2.11 7.11
C GLN A 163 9.20 -2.47 6.32
N VAL A 164 9.17 -2.09 5.04
CA VAL A 164 8.06 -2.37 4.11
C VAL A 164 8.60 -2.84 2.76
N SER A 165 7.76 -3.48 1.95
CA SER A 165 8.11 -3.80 0.57
C SER A 165 7.86 -2.61 -0.37
N LEU A 166 8.62 -2.54 -1.48
CA LEU A 166 8.38 -1.55 -2.53
C LEU A 166 6.96 -1.68 -3.11
N ALA A 167 6.47 -2.90 -3.30
CA ALA A 167 5.12 -3.15 -3.79
C ALA A 167 4.03 -2.58 -2.87
N GLN A 168 4.20 -2.72 -1.54
CA GLN A 168 3.30 -2.10 -0.56
C GLN A 168 3.33 -0.58 -0.67
N LEU A 169 4.52 0.01 -0.77
CA LEU A 169 4.68 1.46 -0.87
C LEU A 169 4.09 2.01 -2.18
N MET A 170 4.28 1.31 -3.30
CA MET A 170 3.67 1.65 -4.59
C MET A 170 2.14 1.56 -4.51
N LYS A 171 1.59 0.55 -3.83
CA LYS A 171 0.15 0.44 -3.60
C LYS A 171 -0.37 1.62 -2.78
N GLU A 172 0.35 2.05 -1.75
CA GLU A 172 0.00 3.23 -0.95
C GLU A 172 0.11 4.54 -1.74
N SER A 173 1.17 4.72 -2.53
CA SER A 173 1.33 5.86 -3.44
C SER A 173 0.17 5.93 -4.45
N ASN A 174 -0.24 4.79 -4.97
CA ASN A 174 -1.32 4.70 -5.95
C ASN A 174 -2.73 4.75 -5.34
N LYS A 175 -2.88 4.74 -4.00
CA LYS A 175 -4.18 5.03 -3.39
C LYS A 175 -4.57 6.45 -3.77
N ARG A 176 -5.61 6.56 -4.58
CA ARG A 176 -6.23 7.85 -4.87
C ARG A 176 -6.89 8.33 -3.58
N PRO A 177 -6.68 9.60 -3.19
CA PRO A 177 -7.35 10.13 -2.02
C PRO A 177 -8.86 9.98 -2.20
N ALA A 178 -9.56 9.67 -1.12
CA ALA A 178 -11.00 9.75 -1.11
C ALA A 178 -11.37 11.23 -1.33
N VAL A 179 -12.25 11.51 -2.28
CA VAL A 179 -12.78 12.86 -2.47
C VAL A 179 -14.12 12.91 -1.76
N ASN A 180 -14.26 13.81 -0.78
CA ASN A 180 -15.41 13.88 0.12
C ASN A 180 -15.73 12.55 0.82
N GLY A 181 -14.69 11.79 1.20
CA GLY A 181 -14.84 10.48 1.84
C GLY A 181 -15.18 9.32 0.88
N VAL A 182 -15.32 9.59 -0.42
CA VAL A 182 -15.65 8.58 -1.42
C VAL A 182 -14.42 8.21 -2.26
N GLN A 183 -14.12 6.91 -2.34
CA GLN A 183 -13.06 6.36 -3.19
C GLN A 183 -13.67 5.65 -4.40
N VAL A 184 -13.05 5.85 -5.57
CA VAL A 184 -13.45 5.13 -6.79
C VAL A 184 -13.08 3.64 -6.67
N ASN A 185 -14.08 2.78 -6.83
CA ASN A 185 -13.91 1.33 -6.88
C ASN A 185 -13.46 0.88 -8.27
N TRP A 186 -12.15 1.00 -8.56
CA TRP A 186 -11.59 0.62 -9.87
C TRP A 186 -11.80 -0.86 -10.24
N LYS A 187 -11.89 -1.76 -9.25
CA LYS A 187 -12.20 -3.18 -9.52
C LYS A 187 -13.56 -3.32 -10.22
N ARG A 188 -14.53 -2.48 -9.87
CA ARG A 188 -15.84 -2.41 -10.52
C ARG A 188 -15.74 -1.93 -11.97
N PHE A 189 -15.00 -0.84 -12.22
CA PHE A 189 -14.87 -0.27 -13.58
C PHE A 189 -14.01 -1.12 -14.51
N LYS A 190 -13.08 -1.92 -13.97
CA LYS A 190 -12.31 -2.89 -14.76
C LYS A 190 -13.23 -3.95 -15.42
N LEU A 191 -14.37 -4.29 -14.80
CA LEU A 191 -15.36 -5.20 -15.39
C LEU A 191 -16.19 -4.55 -16.52
N MET A 192 -16.04 -3.24 -16.74
CA MET A 192 -16.71 -2.49 -17.81
C MET A 192 -15.75 -2.14 -18.95
N GLN A 193 -14.44 -2.41 -18.81
CA GLN A 193 -13.50 -2.32 -19.93
C GLN A 193 -13.83 -3.43 -20.92
N GLN A 194 -14.23 -3.07 -22.14
CA GLN A 194 -14.56 -4.04 -23.19
C GLN A 194 -13.31 -4.81 -23.63
N HIS A 195 -13.48 -6.12 -23.85
CA HIS A 195 -12.69 -6.85 -24.83
C HIS A 195 -13.32 -6.62 -26.21
N ALA A 196 -12.51 -6.56 -27.27
CA ALA A 196 -12.89 -6.13 -28.63
C ALA A 196 -14.12 -6.82 -29.26
N ASN A 197 -14.61 -7.92 -28.67
CA ASN A 197 -15.68 -8.77 -29.21
C ASN A 197 -16.92 -8.87 -28.29
N HIS A 198 -17.08 -8.01 -27.27
CA HIS A 198 -18.20 -8.08 -26.32
C HIS A 198 -19.00 -6.79 -26.24
N GLU A 199 -20.33 -6.91 -26.23
CA GLU A 199 -21.27 -5.80 -26.05
C GLU A 199 -20.92 -4.96 -24.81
N ALA A 200 -20.95 -3.64 -24.98
CA ALA A 200 -20.70 -2.72 -23.88
C ALA A 200 -21.80 -2.90 -22.84
N LYS A 201 -21.42 -3.11 -21.57
CA LYS A 201 -22.40 -3.04 -20.49
C LYS A 201 -22.96 -1.63 -20.41
N THR A 202 -24.29 -1.52 -20.30
CA THR A 202 -24.96 -0.24 -20.07
C THR A 202 -24.42 0.39 -18.79
N LEU A 203 -23.69 1.50 -18.93
CA LEU A 203 -23.14 2.22 -17.77
C LEU A 203 -24.25 2.94 -17.00
N ALA A 204 -25.13 3.63 -17.73
CA ALA A 204 -26.14 4.50 -17.16
C ALA A 204 -27.46 4.40 -17.93
N LEU A 205 -28.59 4.45 -17.23
CA LEU A 205 -29.92 4.63 -17.79
C LEU A 205 -30.46 5.98 -17.32
N LEU A 206 -30.89 6.86 -18.23
CA LEU A 206 -31.53 8.13 -17.90
C LEU A 206 -33.03 8.02 -18.11
N ILE A 207 -33.80 8.35 -17.08
CA ILE A 207 -35.26 8.27 -17.10
C ILE A 207 -35.85 9.68 -17.03
N PRO A 208 -36.52 10.14 -18.10
CA PRO A 208 -37.03 11.50 -18.16
C PRO A 208 -38.32 11.69 -17.36
N ASN A 209 -38.56 12.92 -16.93
CA ASN A 209 -39.68 13.31 -16.04
C ASN A 209 -41.06 13.01 -16.63
N ASN A 210 -41.19 13.07 -17.96
CA ASN A 210 -42.44 12.84 -18.71
C ASN A 210 -42.76 11.35 -18.92
N HIS A 211 -41.81 10.45 -18.62
CA HIS A 211 -42.02 9.00 -18.62
C HIS A 211 -41.68 8.39 -17.26
N PRO A 212 -42.43 8.75 -16.19
CA PRO A 212 -42.20 8.23 -14.85
C PRO A 212 -42.49 6.72 -14.75
N GLN A 213 -43.22 6.19 -15.73
CA GLN A 213 -43.51 4.78 -15.91
C GLN A 213 -42.30 4.11 -16.57
N VAL A 214 -41.22 3.89 -15.83
CA VAL A 214 -40.19 2.94 -16.29
C VAL A 214 -40.58 1.57 -15.79
N PRO A 215 -40.86 0.62 -16.69
CA PRO A 215 -41.08 -0.75 -16.28
C PRO A 215 -39.84 -1.24 -15.53
N ALA A 216 -39.99 -1.88 -14.38
CA ALA A 216 -38.89 -2.58 -13.70
C ALA A 216 -38.13 -3.49 -14.70
N GLN A 217 -38.84 -3.99 -15.70
CA GLN A 217 -38.32 -4.73 -16.86
C GLN A 217 -37.19 -4.02 -17.62
N VAL A 218 -37.23 -2.69 -17.81
CA VAL A 218 -36.16 -1.95 -18.53
C VAL A 218 -34.88 -1.98 -17.71
N VAL A 219 -34.99 -1.70 -16.42
CA VAL A 219 -33.86 -1.79 -15.48
C VAL A 219 -33.28 -3.21 -15.44
N ASP A 220 -34.15 -4.22 -15.38
CA ASP A 220 -33.73 -5.62 -15.32
C ASP A 220 -33.11 -6.11 -16.64
N SER A 221 -33.56 -5.57 -17.78
CA SER A 221 -33.05 -5.91 -19.11
C SER A 221 -31.67 -5.30 -19.36
N TYR A 222 -31.52 -4.00 -19.12
CA TYR A 222 -30.28 -3.27 -19.42
C TYR A 222 -29.22 -3.40 -18.33
N LYS A 223 -29.62 -3.81 -17.12
CA LYS A 223 -28.72 -4.07 -15.98
C LYS A 223 -27.72 -2.92 -15.72
N PRO A 224 -28.17 -1.65 -15.73
CA PRO A 224 -27.26 -0.51 -15.71
C PRO A 224 -26.52 -0.39 -14.37
N GLU A 225 -25.31 0.17 -14.40
CA GLU A 225 -24.58 0.49 -13.16
C GLU A 225 -25.18 1.72 -12.45
N PHE A 226 -25.71 2.68 -13.22
CA PHE A 226 -26.33 3.91 -12.72
C PHE A 226 -27.73 4.09 -13.34
N VAL A 227 -28.74 4.49 -12.57
CA VAL A 227 -30.05 4.90 -13.11
C VAL A 227 -30.37 6.31 -12.68
N PHE A 228 -30.67 7.22 -13.59
CA PHE A 228 -30.98 8.61 -13.26
C PHE A 228 -32.50 8.79 -13.23
N LEU A 229 -33.08 9.23 -12.10
CA LEU A 229 -34.51 9.28 -11.81
C LEU A 229 -34.92 10.61 -11.19
N ALA A 230 -36.01 11.20 -11.68
CA ALA A 230 -36.60 12.40 -11.10
C ALA A 230 -37.08 12.21 -9.64
N ASN A 231 -37.01 13.29 -8.85
CA ASN A 231 -37.46 13.38 -7.45
C ASN A 231 -38.85 12.79 -7.21
N LYS A 232 -39.80 13.22 -8.04
CA LYS A 232 -41.21 12.83 -7.95
C LYS A 232 -41.40 11.32 -8.14
N VAL A 233 -40.52 10.66 -8.92
CA VAL A 233 -40.60 9.23 -9.20
C VAL A 233 -40.11 8.40 -7.99
N ILE A 234 -39.06 8.86 -7.30
CA ILE A 234 -38.51 8.18 -6.11
C ILE A 234 -39.52 8.25 -4.95
N GLU A 235 -40.09 9.43 -4.72
CA GLU A 235 -41.05 9.67 -3.63
C GLU A 235 -42.36 8.88 -3.83
N GLN A 236 -42.79 8.70 -5.08
CA GLN A 236 -44.03 7.98 -5.39
C GLN A 236 -43.86 6.45 -5.40
N ARG A 237 -42.64 5.91 -5.37
CA ARG A 237 -42.40 4.47 -5.57
C ARG A 237 -41.23 3.91 -4.73
N PRO A 238 -41.44 3.65 -3.42
CA PRO A 238 -40.46 3.00 -2.53
C PRO A 238 -39.96 1.64 -3.05
N ARG A 239 -40.77 0.97 -3.89
CA ARG A 239 -40.43 -0.31 -4.53
C ARG A 239 -39.18 -0.24 -5.41
N PHE A 240 -38.88 0.92 -6.02
CA PHE A 240 -37.64 1.09 -6.78
C PHE A 240 -36.40 1.07 -5.88
N LEU A 241 -36.51 1.54 -4.63
CA LEU A 241 -35.45 1.47 -3.62
C LEU A 241 -35.40 0.09 -2.94
N LYS A 242 -36.21 -0.87 -3.39
CA LYS A 242 -36.38 -2.20 -2.77
C LYS A 242 -36.76 -2.12 -1.29
N CYS A 243 -37.41 -1.03 -0.88
CA CYS A 243 -37.99 -0.91 0.44
C CYS A 243 -39.42 -1.46 0.42
N LYS A 244 -39.77 -2.30 1.39
CA LYS A 244 -41.18 -2.54 1.72
C LYS A 244 -41.80 -1.17 2.04
N SER A 245 -43.00 -0.90 1.51
CA SER A 245 -43.65 0.40 1.63
C SER A 245 -43.57 0.87 3.09
N ASP A 246 -43.05 2.09 3.26
CA ASP A 246 -43.02 2.87 4.50
C ASP A 246 -41.92 2.55 5.53
N ASN A 247 -40.93 1.70 5.21
CA ASN A 247 -39.76 1.56 6.07
C ASN A 247 -38.78 2.75 5.90
N LEU A 248 -38.91 3.76 6.76
CA LEU A 248 -38.06 4.96 6.80
C LEU A 248 -36.56 4.66 6.96
N LEU A 249 -36.20 3.60 7.70
CA LEU A 249 -34.81 3.19 7.87
C LEU A 249 -34.22 2.63 6.57
N CYS A 250 -34.99 1.82 5.84
CA CYS A 250 -34.60 1.35 4.51
C CYS A 250 -34.42 2.53 3.56
N LEU A 251 -35.36 3.46 3.55
CA LEU A 251 -35.30 4.64 2.69
C LEU A 251 -34.03 5.47 2.97
N SER A 252 -33.77 5.77 4.24
CA SER A 252 -32.58 6.51 4.68
C SER A 252 -31.27 5.79 4.32
N TYR A 253 -31.19 4.48 4.56
CA TYR A 253 -30.03 3.67 4.20
C TYR A 253 -29.75 3.69 2.69
N GLN A 254 -30.79 3.51 1.87
CA GLN A 254 -30.65 3.52 0.41
C GLN A 254 -30.27 4.91 -0.12
N LEU A 255 -30.81 5.99 0.47
CA LEU A 255 -30.45 7.37 0.13
C LEU A 255 -28.99 7.70 0.49
N ASN A 256 -28.47 7.19 1.60
CA ASN A 256 -27.07 7.36 1.98
C ASN A 256 -26.12 6.59 1.05
N LYS A 257 -26.45 5.32 0.75
CA LYS A 257 -25.72 4.51 -0.25
C LYS A 257 -25.73 5.19 -1.62
N TYR A 258 -26.85 5.81 -1.98
CA TYR A 258 -27.00 6.63 -3.19
C TYR A 258 -26.02 7.81 -3.20
N LYS A 259 -26.00 8.64 -2.14
CA LYS A 259 -25.14 9.83 -2.06
C LYS A 259 -23.66 9.48 -2.27
N ALA A 260 -23.19 8.40 -1.65
CA ALA A 260 -21.83 7.91 -1.82
C ALA A 260 -21.54 7.50 -3.29
N LYS A 261 -22.46 6.77 -3.93
CA LYS A 261 -22.27 6.34 -5.34
C LYS A 261 -22.40 7.51 -6.33
N TYR A 262 -23.23 8.51 -6.07
CA TYR A 262 -23.30 9.74 -6.88
C TYR A 262 -21.98 10.51 -6.83
N GLN A 263 -21.43 10.70 -5.62
CA GLN A 263 -20.12 11.32 -5.47
C GLN A 263 -19.05 10.54 -6.25
N GLU A 264 -19.07 9.20 -6.19
CA GLU A 264 -18.16 8.37 -6.98
C GLU A 264 -18.33 8.56 -8.50
N PHE A 265 -19.56 8.69 -8.99
CA PHE A 265 -19.86 9.00 -10.39
C PHE A 265 -19.29 10.37 -10.78
N THR A 266 -19.50 11.40 -9.95
CA THR A 266 -18.96 12.76 -10.20
C THR A 266 -17.43 12.77 -10.27
N LEU A 267 -16.75 11.88 -9.53
CA LEU A 267 -15.29 11.75 -9.62
C LEU A 267 -14.81 11.17 -10.96
N LEU A 268 -15.66 10.43 -11.65
CA LEU A 268 -15.31 9.75 -12.89
C LEU A 268 -15.74 10.54 -14.13
N PHE A 269 -16.89 11.19 -14.06
CA PHE A 269 -17.55 11.79 -15.22
C PHE A 269 -17.78 13.30 -15.07
N GLY A 270 -17.29 13.91 -13.98
CA GLY A 270 -17.50 15.32 -13.67
C GLY A 270 -18.96 15.64 -13.34
N THR A 271 -19.33 16.91 -13.46
CA THR A 271 -20.69 17.42 -13.19
C THR A 271 -21.59 17.39 -14.44
N SER A 272 -21.25 16.59 -15.44
CA SER A 272 -21.93 16.55 -16.74
C SER A 272 -23.41 16.14 -16.67
N ILE A 273 -23.88 15.64 -15.53
CA ILE A 273 -25.29 15.34 -15.28
C ILE A 273 -25.76 16.21 -14.10
N LYS A 274 -26.73 17.10 -14.36
CA LYS A 274 -27.31 17.98 -13.34
C LYS A 274 -28.09 17.17 -12.29
N PRO A 275 -28.00 17.52 -11.00
CA PRO A 275 -28.40 16.67 -9.87
C PRO A 275 -29.92 16.60 -9.59
N GLU A 276 -30.80 16.60 -10.60
CA GLU A 276 -32.26 16.46 -10.38
C GLU A 276 -32.72 15.00 -10.09
N ARG A 277 -31.79 14.27 -9.44
CA ARG A 277 -31.75 12.94 -8.82
C ARG A 277 -31.31 11.76 -9.70
N LEU A 278 -30.34 11.04 -9.15
CA LEU A 278 -29.83 9.74 -9.59
C LEU A 278 -30.36 8.68 -8.58
N MET A 279 -30.49 7.43 -9.01
CA MET A 279 -30.75 6.25 -8.20
C MET A 279 -29.80 5.15 -8.68
N VAL A 280 -28.88 4.72 -7.84
CA VAL A 280 -27.87 3.75 -8.26
C VAL A 280 -28.34 2.34 -7.97
N ILE A 281 -28.47 1.51 -9.01
CA ILE A 281 -28.91 0.12 -8.88
C ILE A 281 -27.67 -0.76 -8.76
N ASP A 282 -27.60 -1.52 -7.67
CA ASP A 282 -26.45 -2.39 -7.40
C ASP A 282 -26.62 -3.72 -8.14
N ARG A 283 -25.65 -4.02 -9.01
CA ARG A 283 -25.33 -5.31 -9.67
C ARG A 283 -26.36 -5.94 -10.61
N ASN A 284 -25.91 -6.17 -11.84
CA ASN A 284 -26.36 -7.21 -12.79
C ASN A 284 -27.87 -7.20 -13.14
N GLY A 285 -28.59 -6.10 -12.89
CA GLY A 285 -30.06 -6.01 -12.98
C GLY A 285 -30.77 -7.28 -12.50
N LYS A 286 -30.33 -7.83 -11.37
CA LYS A 286 -31.10 -8.81 -10.61
C LYS A 286 -31.60 -8.16 -9.33
N VAL A 287 -32.92 -8.13 -9.19
CA VAL A 287 -33.60 -7.89 -7.90
C VAL A 287 -33.46 -9.17 -7.07
N SER A 288 -32.53 -9.22 -6.12
CA SER A 288 -32.51 -10.29 -5.13
C SER A 288 -33.54 -9.97 -4.03
N TYR A 289 -34.56 -10.81 -3.94
CA TYR A 289 -35.50 -10.87 -2.81
C TYR A 289 -34.84 -11.65 -1.65
N PRO A 290 -35.15 -11.31 -0.38
CA PRO A 290 -35.14 -12.33 0.66
C PRO A 290 -36.27 -13.35 0.42
#